data_AF-X6MPM7-F1
#
_entry.id   AF-X6MPM7-F1
#
_cell.length_a   1.000
_cell.length_b   1.000
_cell.length_c   1.000
_cell.angle_alpha   90.00
_cell.angle_beta   90.00
_cell.angle_gamma   90.00
#
_symmetry.space_group_name_H-M   'P 1'
#
loop_
_entity.id
_entity.type
_entity.pdbx_description
1 polymer ?
#
loop_
_entity_poly.entity_id
_entity_poly.type
_entity_poly.pdbx_seq_one_letter_code
_entity_poly.pdbx_strand_id
1 'polypeptide(L)'
;MFMFILLLKKKTILIQKQQKEQIRDKIKKMYELNKNVLYEYIATTDKLESWMEKVQNMQQKDFLNLQKGWVKWEAKEVAIFIGYTLKAKKAKITQLYQIAIEKQIN
;
A
#
# COMPACT_ATOMS: atom_id res chain seq x y z
N MET A 1 -49.83 11.05 50.35
CA MET A 1 -48.55 10.29 50.30
C MET A 1 -48.46 9.35 49.09
N PHE A 2 -49.42 8.43 48.88
CA PHE A 2 -49.43 7.48 47.75
C PHE A 2 -49.33 8.12 46.34
N MET A 3 -50.07 9.21 46.10
CA MET A 3 -50.08 9.90 44.81
C MET A 3 -48.69 10.43 44.40
N PHE A 4 -47.90 10.88 45.38
CA PHE A 4 -46.57 11.42 45.15
C PHE A 4 -45.56 10.33 44.74
N ILE A 5 -45.66 9.14 45.36
CA ILE A 5 -44.84 7.97 45.03
C ILE A 5 -45.11 7.49 43.60
N LEU A 6 -46.39 7.48 43.18
CA LEU A 6 -46.77 7.12 41.81
C LEU A 6 -46.21 8.10 40.77
N LEU A 7 -46.22 9.40 41.07
CA LEU A 7 -45.66 10.42 40.18
C LEU A 7 -44.14 10.27 40.01
N LEU A 8 -43.41 10.03 41.10
CA LEU A 8 -41.97 9.77 41.05
C LEU A 8 -41.65 8.53 40.21
N LYS A 9 -42.39 7.43 40.41
CA LYS A 9 -42.19 6.19 39.66
C LYS A 9 -42.41 6.38 38.16
N LYS A 10 -43.46 7.12 37.77
CA LYS A 10 -43.73 7.46 36.36
C LYS A 10 -42.60 8.29 35.75
N LYS A 11 -42.09 9.29 36.46
CA LYS A 11 -41.00 10.15 36.00
C LYS A 11 -39.70 9.35 35.79
N THR A 12 -39.37 8.45 36.71
CA THR A 12 -38.19 7.58 36.58
C THR A 12 -38.29 6.64 35.38
N ILE A 13 -39.45 6.03 35.14
CA ILE A 13 -39.68 5.16 33.98
C ILE A 13 -39.49 5.95 32.66
N LEU A 14 -40.01 7.17 32.60
CA LEU A 14 -39.87 8.03 31.43
C LEU A 14 -38.40 8.37 31.14
N ILE A 15 -37.64 8.74 32.18
CA ILE A 15 -36.21 9.02 32.06
C ILE A 15 -35.45 7.79 31.56
N GLN A 16 -35.72 6.61 32.13
CA GLN A 16 -35.09 5.36 31.70
C GLN A 16 -35.41 5.01 30.24
N LYS A 17 -36.65 5.25 29.80
CA LYS A 17 -37.04 5.04 28.40
C LYS A 17 -36.26 5.96 27.45
N GLN A 18 -36.16 7.23 27.81
CA GLN A 18 -35.43 8.23 27.03
C GLN A 18 -33.92 7.94 26.96
N GLN A 19 -33.32 7.49 28.07
CA GLN A 19 -31.92 7.04 28.09
C GLN A 19 -31.69 5.82 27.18
N LYS A 20 -32.61 4.84 27.20
CA LYS A 20 -32.52 3.66 26.31
C LYS A 20 -32.60 4.05 24.83
N GLU A 21 -33.46 4.99 24.46
CA GLU A 21 -33.56 5.50 23.09
C GLU A 21 -32.26 6.21 22.67
N GLN A 22 -31.70 7.08 23.52
CA GLN A 22 -30.42 7.73 23.24
C GLN A 22 -29.26 6.72 23.07
N ILE A 23 -29.22 5.67 23.89
CA ILE A 23 -28.23 4.60 23.76
C ILE A 23 -28.41 3.87 22.43
N ARG A 24 -29.65 3.54 22.05
CA ARG A 24 -29.95 2.89 20.76
C ARG A 24 -29.48 3.75 19.58
N ASP A 25 -29.74 5.05 19.61
CA ASP A 25 -29.31 5.96 18.55
C ASP A 25 -27.78 6.07 18.46
N LYS A 26 -27.10 6.10 19.61
CA LYS A 26 -25.63 6.06 19.65
C LYS A 26 -25.08 4.76 19.04
N ILE A 27 -25.66 3.61 19.38
CA ILE A 27 -25.28 2.31 18.80
C ILE A 27 -25.49 2.31 17.28
N LYS A 28 -26.63 2.82 16.80
CA LYS A 28 -26.91 2.91 15.37
C LYS A 28 -25.88 3.79 14.65
N LYS A 29 -25.55 4.96 15.21
CA LYS A 29 -24.52 5.84 14.65
C LYS A 29 -23.14 5.19 14.62
N MET A 30 -22.75 4.49 15.70
CA MET A 30 -21.49 3.74 15.75
C MET A 30 -21.45 2.63 14.70
N TYR A 31 -22.56 1.90 14.52
CA TYR A 31 -22.67 0.85 13.50
C TYR A 31 -22.48 1.41 12.08
N GLU A 32 -23.17 2.50 11.73
CA GLU A 32 -23.02 3.12 10.41
C GLU A 32 -21.60 3.67 10.20
N LEU A 33 -21.00 4.27 11.22
CA LEU A 33 -19.62 4.75 11.14
C LEU A 33 -18.64 3.59 10.91
N ASN A 34 -18.76 2.51 11.68
CA ASN A 34 -17.91 1.33 11.51
C ASN A 34 -18.06 0.71 10.13
N LYS A 35 -19.30 0.63 9.62
CA LYS A 35 -19.59 0.13 8.28
C LYS A 35 -18.88 0.99 7.22
N ASN A 36 -18.98 2.30 7.30
CA ASN A 36 -18.33 3.21 6.36
C ASN A 36 -16.80 3.09 6.40
N VAL A 37 -16.22 3.07 7.60
CA VAL A 37 -14.78 2.88 7.79
C VAL A 37 -14.31 1.56 7.15
N LEU A 38 -15.07 0.47 7.32
CA LEU A 38 -14.73 -0.82 6.73
C LEU A 38 -14.77 -0.77 5.20
N TYR A 39 -15.80 -0.15 4.62
CA TYR A 39 -15.90 -0.01 3.15
C TYR A 39 -14.76 0.83 2.58
N GLU A 40 -14.43 1.96 3.20
CA GLU A 40 -13.32 2.80 2.75
C GLU A 40 -11.98 2.09 2.88
N TYR A 41 -11.78 1.32 3.95
CA TYR A 41 -10.59 0.52 4.15
C TYR A 41 -10.42 -0.53 3.04
N ILE A 42 -11.47 -1.28 2.71
CA ILE A 42 -11.46 -2.28 1.63
C ILE A 42 -11.15 -1.60 0.30
N ALA A 43 -11.89 -0.53 -0.04
CA ALA A 43 -11.69 0.18 -1.30
C ALA A 43 -10.28 0.79 -1.45
N THR A 44 -9.67 1.20 -0.34
CA THR A 44 -8.29 1.70 -0.31
C THR A 44 -7.29 0.55 -0.51
N THR A 45 -7.54 -0.59 0.13
CA THR A 45 -6.70 -1.78 0.02
C THR A 45 -6.69 -2.32 -1.41
N ASP A 46 -7.86 -2.45 -2.05
CA ASP A 46 -7.97 -2.89 -3.44
C ASP A 46 -7.20 -1.98 -4.41
N LYS A 47 -7.27 -0.66 -4.18
CA LYS A 47 -6.51 0.32 -4.99
C LYS A 47 -5.01 0.14 -4.78
N LEU A 48 -4.57 -0.07 -3.55
CA LEU A 48 -3.16 -0.27 -3.23
C LEU A 48 -2.62 -1.54 -3.89
N GLU A 49 -3.36 -2.64 -3.82
CA GLU A 49 -3.00 -3.90 -4.47
C GLU A 49 -2.89 -3.73 -5.99
N SER A 50 -3.86 -3.07 -6.63
CA SER A 50 -3.81 -2.77 -8.07
C SER A 50 -2.58 -1.91 -8.44
N TRP A 51 -2.21 -0.95 -7.59
CA TRP A 51 -1.02 -0.13 -7.81
C TRP A 51 0.26 -0.94 -7.67
N MET A 52 0.34 -1.80 -6.65
CA MET A 52 1.48 -2.70 -6.46
C MET A 52 1.65 -3.64 -7.66
N GLU A 53 0.56 -4.22 -8.17
CA GLU A 53 0.60 -5.06 -9.36
C GLU A 53 1.09 -4.29 -10.59
N LYS A 54 0.59 -3.07 -10.82
CA LYS A 54 1.07 -2.20 -11.91
C LYS A 54 2.55 -1.90 -11.79
N VAL A 55 3.04 -1.58 -10.58
CA VAL A 55 4.46 -1.32 -10.34
C VAL A 55 5.29 -2.55 -10.64
N GLN A 56 4.88 -3.72 -10.16
CA GLN A 56 5.57 -4.98 -10.44
C GLN A 56 5.60 -5.28 -11.95
N ASN A 57 4.47 -5.12 -12.63
CA ASN A 57 4.38 -5.34 -14.08
C ASN A 57 5.26 -4.35 -14.86
N MET A 58 5.32 -3.08 -14.45
CA MET A 58 6.24 -2.09 -15.04
C MET A 58 7.70 -2.48 -14.81
N GLN A 59 8.08 -2.86 -13.59
CA GLN A 59 9.43 -3.33 -13.28
C GLN A 59 9.83 -4.56 -14.10
N GLN A 60 8.94 -5.54 -14.24
CA GLN A 60 9.18 -6.71 -15.07
C GLN A 60 9.33 -6.35 -16.55
N LYS A 61 8.49 -5.45 -17.06
CA LYS A 61 8.56 -4.98 -18.45
C LYS A 61 9.85 -4.21 -18.71
N ASP A 62 10.24 -3.32 -17.80
CA ASP A 62 11.48 -2.55 -17.90
C ASP A 62 12.69 -3.47 -17.81
N PHE A 63 12.66 -4.46 -16.92
CA PHE A 63 13.69 -5.50 -16.86
C PHE A 63 13.77 -6.31 -18.17
N LEU A 64 12.63 -6.73 -18.73
CA LEU A 64 12.58 -7.45 -20.01
C LEU A 64 13.11 -6.58 -21.17
N ASN A 65 12.81 -5.28 -21.17
CA ASN A 65 13.31 -4.34 -22.16
C ASN A 65 14.84 -4.16 -22.04
N LEU A 66 15.35 -4.02 -20.81
CA LEU A 66 16.78 -3.98 -20.54
C LEU A 66 17.45 -5.28 -20.99
N GLN A 67 16.87 -6.44 -20.69
CA GLN A 67 17.40 -7.75 -21.11
C GLN A 67 17.46 -7.89 -22.64
N LYS A 68 16.42 -7.44 -23.36
CA LYS A 68 16.42 -7.40 -24.84
C LYS A 68 17.48 -6.44 -25.39
N GLY A 69 17.72 -5.32 -24.71
CA GLY A 69 18.78 -4.38 -25.04
C GLY A 69 20.16 -4.97 -24.81
N TRP A 70 20.33 -5.73 -23.72
CA TRP A 70 21.61 -6.26 -23.26
C TRP A 70 22.27 -7.21 -24.28
N VAL A 71 21.46 -7.95 -25.06
CA VAL A 71 21.96 -8.80 -26.18
C VAL A 71 22.63 -7.98 -27.29
N LYS A 72 22.29 -6.70 -27.40
CA LYS A 72 22.81 -5.75 -28.40
C LYS A 72 23.87 -4.81 -27.83
N TRP A 73 24.11 -4.86 -26.52
CA TRP A 73 25.12 -4.00 -25.92
C TRP A 73 26.48 -4.43 -26.39
N GLU A 74 27.36 -3.48 -26.57
CA GLU A 74 28.78 -3.76 -26.81
C GLU A 74 29.51 -3.96 -25.48
N ALA A 75 30.61 -4.71 -25.48
CA ALA A 75 31.45 -4.96 -24.30
C ALA A 75 31.76 -3.70 -23.47
N LYS A 76 31.89 -2.53 -24.13
CA LYS A 76 32.09 -1.23 -23.48
C LYS A 76 30.87 -0.76 -22.69
N GLU A 77 29.69 -0.89 -23.27
CA GLU A 77 28.41 -0.51 -22.65
C GLU A 77 28.14 -1.41 -21.43
N VAL A 78 28.41 -2.71 -21.55
CA VAL A 78 28.34 -3.67 -20.44
C VAL A 78 29.28 -3.27 -19.30
N ALA A 79 30.54 -2.95 -19.61
CA ALA A 79 31.53 -2.55 -18.60
C ALA A 79 31.15 -1.25 -17.90
N ILE A 80 30.62 -0.27 -18.63
CA ILE A 80 30.13 1.00 -18.08
C ILE A 80 28.93 0.76 -17.16
N PHE A 81 27.98 -0.08 -17.57
CA PHE A 81 26.80 -0.38 -16.77
C PHE A 81 27.13 -1.09 -15.46
N ILE A 82 27.96 -2.14 -15.52
CA ILE A 82 28.44 -2.84 -14.32
C ILE A 82 29.24 -1.89 -13.44
N GLY A 83 30.11 -1.09 -14.05
CA GLY A 83 30.90 -0.07 -13.37
C GLY A 83 30.04 0.94 -12.61
N TYR A 84 29.00 1.46 -13.25
CA TYR A 84 28.04 2.38 -12.65
C TYR A 84 27.28 1.74 -11.49
N THR A 85 26.76 0.51 -11.70
CA THR A 85 26.00 -0.24 -10.69
C THR A 85 26.83 -0.53 -9.44
N LEU A 86 28.10 -0.89 -9.62
CA LEU A 86 29.05 -1.15 -8.53
C LEU A 86 29.70 0.12 -7.97
N LYS A 87 29.32 1.31 -8.45
CA LYS A 87 29.96 2.61 -8.11
C LYS A 87 31.49 2.55 -8.24
N ALA A 88 31.95 1.87 -9.29
CA ALA A 88 33.36 1.59 -9.51
C ALA A 88 34.12 2.83 -10.05
N LYS A 89 35.38 2.97 -9.64
CA LYS A 89 36.28 3.99 -10.21
C LYS A 89 36.65 3.63 -11.66
N LYS A 90 37.00 4.65 -12.46
CA LYS A 90 37.34 4.51 -13.90
C LYS A 90 38.33 3.37 -14.20
N ALA A 91 39.39 3.20 -13.40
CA ALA A 91 40.36 2.12 -13.59
C ALA A 91 39.74 0.71 -13.54
N LYS A 92 38.73 0.51 -12.68
CA LYS A 92 38.04 -0.78 -12.54
C LYS A 92 37.02 -0.99 -13.66
N ILE A 93 36.46 0.08 -14.23
CA ILE A 93 35.65 0.03 -15.46
C ILE A 93 36.51 -0.42 -16.65
N THR A 94 37.73 0.08 -16.77
CA THR A 94 38.68 -0.36 -17.81
C THR A 94 39.03 -1.85 -17.68
N GLN A 95 39.20 -2.35 -16.46
CA GLN A 95 39.40 -3.78 -16.21
C GLN A 95 38.16 -4.61 -16.61
N LEU A 96 36.97 -4.14 -16.25
CA LEU A 96 35.71 -4.79 -16.64
C LEU A 96 35.53 -4.84 -18.16
N TYR A 97 35.93 -3.78 -18.88
CA TYR A 97 35.91 -3.75 -20.34
C TYR A 97 36.84 -4.79 -20.96
N GLN A 98 38.06 -4.90 -20.44
CA GLN A 98 39.02 -5.90 -20.90
C GLN A 98 38.49 -7.33 -20.69
N ILE A 99 37.91 -7.60 -19.51
CA ILE A 99 37.26 -8.88 -19.20
C ILE A 99 36.10 -9.16 -20.15
N ALA A 100 35.28 -8.16 -20.46
CA ALA A 100 34.14 -8.32 -21.38
C ALA A 100 34.59 -8.69 -22.80
N ILE A 101 35.64 -8.05 -23.31
CA ILE A 101 36.26 -8.41 -24.60
C ILE A 101 36.80 -9.84 -24.57
N GLU A 102 37.60 -10.19 -23.55
CA GLU A 102 38.22 -11.52 -23.43
C GLU A 102 37.20 -12.65 -23.35
N LYS A 103 36.04 -12.37 -22.73
CA LYS A 103 34.94 -13.32 -22.60
C LYS A 103 34.01 -13.34 -23.81
N GLN A 104 34.28 -12.56 -24.86
CA GLN A 104 33.41 -12.41 -26.03
C GLN A 104 31.96 -12.10 -25.62
N ILE A 105 31.81 -11.32 -24.56
CA ILE A 105 30.52 -10.73 -24.23
C ILE A 105 30.29 -9.68 -25.31
N ASN A 106 29.19 -9.82 -26.04
CA ASN A 106 28.78 -8.85 -27.07
C ASN A 106 29.01 -7.43 -26.56
#